data_AF-A0A522EJK7-F1
#
_entry.id   AF-A0A522EJK7-F1
#
_cell.length_a   1.000
_cell.length_b   1.000
_cell.length_c   1.000
_cell.angle_alpha   90.00
_cell.angle_beta   90.00
_cell.angle_gamma   90.00
#
_symmetry.space_group_name_H-M   'P 1'
#
loop_
_entity.id
_entity.type
_entity.pdbx_description
1 polymer ?
#
loop_
_entity_poly.entity_id
_entity_poly.type
_entity_poly.pdbx_seq_one_letter_code
_entity_poly.pdbx_strand_id
1 'polypeptide(L)'
;PQDKTFVGNILECMLAYAQGGLGEQPILLSDVDHLVVIGSDRMMSAVKEARYNVLKPYLGKVQHAIGSINSPMQCMMKGICAQCLCKHVDADTGKAYFVYSCYNQDQDLDKVDFPHLNARLRQNTVQEKLSNLWLDYLLAQQKSEASA
;
A
#
# COMPACT_ATOMS: atom_id res chain seq x y z
N PRO A 1 2.15 17.93 -22.81
CA PRO A 1 2.52 16.90 -21.81
C PRO A 1 1.25 16.29 -21.20
N GLN A 2 1.09 14.96 -21.25
CA GLN A 2 -0.08 14.28 -20.70
C GLN A 2 0.04 14.07 -19.18
N ASP A 3 1.28 14.06 -18.67
CA ASP A 3 1.57 13.90 -17.24
C ASP A 3 1.09 15.09 -16.43
N LYS A 4 0.43 14.78 -15.31
CA LYS A 4 -0.05 15.75 -14.32
C LYS A 4 0.76 15.60 -13.04
N THR A 5 1.00 16.70 -12.33
CA THR A 5 1.73 16.69 -11.05
C THR A 5 0.84 17.25 -9.96
N PHE A 6 0.92 16.63 -8.78
CA PHE A 6 0.23 17.08 -7.58
C PHE A 6 1.14 16.85 -6.37
N VAL A 7 1.14 17.79 -5.42
CA VAL A 7 1.87 17.68 -4.17
C VAL A 7 0.86 17.66 -3.03
N GLY A 8 0.72 16.51 -2.38
CA GLY A 8 -0.27 16.29 -1.32
C GLY A 8 -0.52 14.80 -1.13
N ASN A 9 -1.65 14.43 -0.53
CA ASN A 9 -1.98 13.02 -0.35
C ASN A 9 -2.62 12.42 -1.62
N ILE A 10 -2.61 11.09 -1.73
CA ILE A 10 -3.11 10.42 -2.94
C ILE A 10 -4.61 10.63 -3.17
N LEU A 11 -5.43 10.71 -2.11
CA LEU A 11 -6.87 10.89 -2.25
C LEU A 11 -7.20 12.31 -2.75
N GLU A 12 -6.49 13.32 -2.24
CA GLU A 12 -6.57 14.69 -2.74
C GLU A 12 -6.15 14.77 -4.20
N CYS A 13 -5.08 14.08 -4.58
CA CYS A 13 -4.63 13.99 -5.98
C CYS A 13 -5.72 13.40 -6.87
N MET A 14 -6.31 12.26 -6.46
CA MET A 14 -7.39 11.60 -7.20
C MET A 14 -8.63 12.51 -7.32
N LEU A 15 -9.01 13.21 -6.25
CA LEU A 15 -10.13 14.15 -6.26
C LEU A 15 -9.86 15.36 -7.15
N ALA A 16 -8.67 15.96 -7.05
CA ALA A 16 -8.25 17.08 -7.88
C ALA A 16 -8.23 16.68 -9.36
N TYR A 17 -7.73 15.48 -9.67
CA TYR A 17 -7.81 14.93 -11.02
C TYR A 17 -9.27 14.76 -11.45
N ALA A 18 -10.12 14.14 -10.64
CA ALA A 18 -11.53 13.85 -10.94
C ALA A 18 -12.39 15.10 -11.18
N GLN A 19 -12.07 16.19 -10.51
CA GLN A 19 -12.79 17.47 -10.58
C GLN A 19 -12.25 18.42 -11.66
N GLY A 20 -11.24 18.00 -12.45
CA GLY A 20 -10.60 18.85 -13.45
C GLY A 20 -9.65 19.91 -12.86
N GLY A 21 -9.32 19.81 -11.56
CA GLY A 21 -8.39 20.70 -10.87
C GLY A 21 -6.94 20.59 -11.36
N LEU A 22 -6.62 19.54 -12.12
CA LEU A 22 -5.31 19.34 -12.79
C LEU A 22 -5.35 19.72 -14.29
N GLY A 23 -6.36 20.49 -14.70
CA GLY A 23 -6.61 20.87 -16.09
C GLY A 23 -7.35 19.77 -16.86
N GLU A 24 -7.14 19.71 -18.18
CA GLU A 24 -7.81 18.74 -19.05
C GLU A 24 -7.62 17.30 -18.58
N GLN A 25 -8.72 16.53 -18.57
CA GLN A 25 -8.82 15.14 -18.13
C GLN A 25 -8.98 14.24 -19.37
N PRO A 26 -7.89 13.78 -20.01
CA PRO A 26 -7.98 12.94 -21.21
C PRO A 26 -8.64 11.58 -20.93
N ILE A 27 -8.60 11.11 -19.68
CA ILE A 27 -9.24 9.88 -19.21
C ILE A 27 -10.05 10.23 -17.97
N LEU A 28 -11.38 10.12 -18.03
CA LEU A 28 -12.22 10.35 -16.84
C LEU A 28 -12.04 9.20 -15.85
N LEU A 29 -12.01 9.50 -14.55
CA LEU A 29 -11.96 8.42 -13.54
C LEU A 29 -13.18 7.49 -13.62
N SER A 30 -14.33 8.02 -14.06
CA SER A 30 -15.56 7.24 -14.26
C SER A 30 -15.44 6.19 -15.36
N ASP A 31 -14.41 6.28 -16.19
CA ASP A 31 -14.10 5.31 -17.24
C ASP A 31 -13.11 4.23 -16.80
N VAL A 32 -12.60 4.29 -15.57
CA VAL A 32 -11.70 3.27 -15.02
C VAL A 32 -12.49 2.03 -14.60
N ASP A 33 -12.09 0.86 -15.11
CA ASP A 33 -12.72 -0.43 -14.79
C ASP A 33 -12.01 -1.19 -13.65
N HIS A 34 -10.70 -0.99 -13.51
CA HIS A 34 -9.85 -1.72 -12.57
C HIS A 34 -8.93 -0.79 -11.80
N LEU A 35 -8.75 -1.07 -10.51
CA LEU A 35 -7.82 -0.33 -9.66
C LEU A 35 -6.73 -1.25 -9.13
N VAL A 36 -5.47 -0.83 -9.31
CA VAL A 36 -4.30 -1.44 -8.70
C VAL A 36 -3.69 -0.45 -7.73
N VAL A 37 -3.67 -0.79 -6.44
CA VAL A 37 -3.23 0.10 -5.37
C VAL A 37 -1.90 -0.41 -4.82
N ILE A 38 -0.87 0.43 -4.94
CA ILE A 38 0.50 0.11 -4.52
C ILE A 38 1.02 1.26 -3.67
N GLY A 39 1.43 0.95 -2.45
CA GLY A 39 1.97 1.95 -1.52
C GLY A 39 2.10 1.39 -0.12
N SER A 40 2.07 2.27 0.89
CA SER A 40 2.04 1.84 2.28
C SER A 40 0.71 1.16 2.62
N ASP A 41 0.71 0.31 3.64
CA ASP A 41 -0.50 -0.33 4.18
C ASP A 41 -1.59 0.69 4.53
N ARG A 42 -1.20 1.83 5.11
CA ARG A 42 -2.10 2.94 5.42
C ARG A 42 -2.68 3.61 4.18
N MET A 43 -1.86 3.82 3.15
CA MET A 43 -2.33 4.42 1.91
C MET A 43 -3.28 3.48 1.15
N MET A 44 -2.96 2.19 1.09
CA MET A 44 -3.85 1.18 0.50
C MET A 44 -5.18 1.09 1.27
N SER A 45 -5.14 1.10 2.61
CA SER A 45 -6.33 1.15 3.46
C SER A 45 -7.17 2.41 3.20
N ALA A 46 -6.52 3.58 3.07
CA ALA A 46 -7.22 4.83 2.78
C ALA A 46 -7.93 4.80 1.41
N VAL A 47 -7.30 4.19 0.39
CA VAL A 47 -7.93 4.02 -0.94
C VAL A 47 -9.09 3.03 -0.89
N LYS A 48 -8.95 1.92 -0.15
CA LYS A 48 -10.06 0.97 0.09
C LYS A 48 -11.31 1.70 0.60
N GLU A 49 -11.16 2.50 1.65
CA GLU A 49 -12.26 3.27 2.23
C GLU A 49 -12.77 4.37 1.29
N ALA A 50 -11.87 5.08 0.62
CA ALA A 50 -12.24 6.20 -0.24
C ALA A 50 -13.10 5.79 -1.44
N ARG A 51 -12.88 4.60 -2.01
CA ARG A 51 -13.68 4.06 -3.13
C ARG A 51 -15.17 3.98 -2.83
N TYR A 52 -15.53 3.67 -1.58
CA TYR A 52 -16.93 3.58 -1.15
C TYR A 52 -17.47 4.90 -0.59
N ASN A 53 -16.60 5.91 -0.42
CA ASN A 53 -16.91 7.21 0.17
C ASN A 53 -16.61 8.34 -0.83
N VAL A 54 -15.55 9.11 -0.60
CA VAL A 54 -15.25 10.36 -1.33
C VAL A 54 -14.98 10.14 -2.83
N LEU A 55 -14.52 8.96 -3.24
CA LEU A 55 -14.26 8.61 -4.64
C LEU A 55 -15.42 7.86 -5.31
N LYS A 56 -16.47 7.49 -4.56
CA LYS A 56 -17.62 6.73 -5.09
C LYS A 56 -18.26 7.36 -6.34
N PRO A 57 -18.45 8.70 -6.43
CA PRO A 57 -19.04 9.30 -7.63
C PRO A 57 -18.16 9.17 -8.88
N TYR A 58 -16.86 8.94 -8.69
CA TYR A 58 -15.87 8.94 -9.75
C TYR A 58 -15.39 7.54 -10.14
N LEU A 59 -15.68 6.50 -9.35
CA LEU A 59 -15.20 5.14 -9.57
C LEU A 59 -16.35 4.13 -9.80
N GLY A 60 -17.45 4.59 -10.41
CA GLY A 60 -18.68 3.80 -10.53
C GLY A 60 -18.54 2.47 -11.27
N LYS A 61 -17.58 2.34 -12.20
CA LYS A 61 -17.29 1.09 -12.92
C LYS A 61 -16.36 0.13 -12.15
N VAL A 62 -15.60 0.62 -11.18
CA VAL A 62 -14.60 -0.18 -10.44
C VAL A 62 -15.29 -1.06 -9.40
N GLN A 63 -15.71 -2.25 -9.84
CA GLN A 63 -16.27 -3.28 -8.96
C GLN A 63 -15.18 -3.98 -8.14
N HIS A 64 -13.97 -4.13 -8.71
CA HIS A 64 -12.87 -4.84 -8.06
C HIS A 64 -11.60 -3.99 -8.02
N ALA A 65 -10.92 -4.02 -6.88
CA ALA A 65 -9.63 -3.40 -6.67
C ALA A 65 -8.66 -4.41 -6.08
N ILE A 66 -7.41 -4.37 -6.54
CA ILE A 66 -6.32 -5.16 -5.98
C ILE A 66 -5.34 -4.26 -5.25
N GLY A 67 -4.85 -4.74 -4.12
CA GLY A 67 -3.71 -4.16 -3.41
C GLY A 67 -2.48 -5.04 -3.63
N SER A 68 -1.35 -4.44 -4.01
CA SER A 68 -0.08 -5.16 -4.07
C SER A 68 0.52 -5.20 -2.66
N ILE A 69 0.27 -6.29 -1.95
CA ILE A 69 0.44 -6.36 -0.49
C ILE A 69 1.91 -6.52 -0.10
N ASN A 70 2.39 -5.57 0.70
CA ASN A 70 3.76 -5.47 1.19
C ASN A 70 4.01 -6.28 2.47
N SER A 71 3.39 -7.46 2.65
CA SER A 71 3.63 -8.29 3.84
C SER A 71 5.13 -8.60 4.02
N PRO A 72 5.64 -8.67 5.27
CA PRO A 72 7.03 -9.00 5.49
C PRO A 72 7.34 -10.39 4.90
N MET A 73 8.47 -10.54 4.22
CA MET A 73 8.87 -11.81 3.60
C MET A 73 10.22 -12.25 4.16
N GLN A 74 10.38 -13.55 4.41
CA GLN A 74 11.69 -14.16 4.69
C GLN A 74 12.14 -15.06 3.54
N CYS A 75 11.43 -16.17 3.30
CA CYS A 75 11.91 -17.16 2.33
C CYS A 75 11.51 -16.87 0.88
N MET A 76 10.36 -16.22 0.65
CA MET A 76 9.74 -16.07 -0.67
C MET A 76 9.51 -17.40 -1.44
N MET A 77 9.51 -18.55 -0.75
CA MET A 77 9.38 -19.88 -1.36
C MET A 77 7.92 -20.35 -1.51
N LYS A 78 6.95 -19.45 -1.70
CA LYS A 78 5.54 -19.77 -1.99
C LYS A 78 4.87 -20.74 -1.00
N GLY A 79 4.64 -20.29 0.24
CA GLY A 79 3.83 -21.03 1.22
C GLY A 79 4.60 -21.76 2.32
N ILE A 80 5.92 -21.57 2.41
CA ILE A 80 6.77 -22.35 3.32
C ILE A 80 6.92 -21.74 4.71
N CYS A 81 7.39 -20.49 4.82
CA CYS A 81 7.77 -19.92 6.14
C CYS A 81 6.66 -19.14 6.85
N ALA A 82 5.56 -18.84 6.17
CA ALA A 82 4.43 -18.08 6.71
C ALA A 82 4.74 -16.65 7.20
N GLN A 83 5.95 -16.11 7.01
CA GLN A 83 6.23 -14.71 7.34
C GLN A 83 5.32 -13.76 6.56
N CYS A 84 5.03 -14.09 5.31
CA CYS A 84 4.20 -13.28 4.42
C CYS A 84 2.69 -13.52 4.59
N LEU A 85 2.22 -14.10 5.71
CA LEU A 85 0.79 -14.31 5.91
C LEU A 85 0.06 -12.97 6.00
N CYS A 86 -0.88 -12.78 5.08
CA CYS A 86 -1.85 -11.70 5.07
C CYS A 86 -3.22 -12.25 5.48
N LYS A 87 -3.82 -11.65 6.50
CA LYS A 87 -5.17 -12.01 6.93
C LYS A 87 -6.19 -11.32 6.02
N HIS A 88 -7.15 -12.10 5.57
CA HIS A 88 -8.33 -11.63 4.89
C HIS A 88 -9.57 -11.86 5.74
N VAL A 89 -10.58 -11.01 5.56
CA VAL A 89 -11.92 -11.18 6.13
C VAL A 89 -12.92 -11.09 4.99
N ASP A 90 -13.72 -12.13 4.85
CA ASP A 90 -14.83 -12.14 3.90
C ASP A 90 -15.98 -11.25 4.40
N ALA A 91 -16.42 -10.30 3.59
CA ALA A 91 -17.40 -9.30 4.02
C ALA A 91 -18.80 -9.89 4.24
N ASP A 92 -19.18 -10.91 3.48
CA ASP A 92 -20.51 -11.52 3.54
C ASP A 92 -20.65 -12.47 4.74
N THR A 93 -19.58 -13.23 5.03
CA THR A 93 -19.60 -14.29 6.05
C THR A 93 -18.88 -13.91 7.35
N GLY A 94 -18.06 -12.87 7.35
CA GLY A 94 -17.19 -12.49 8.46
C GLY A 94 -16.05 -13.49 8.74
N LYS A 95 -15.90 -14.53 7.92
CA LYS A 95 -14.87 -15.57 8.14
C LYS A 95 -13.49 -15.04 7.79
N ALA A 96 -12.56 -15.24 8.71
CA ALA A 96 -11.16 -14.96 8.46
C ALA A 96 -10.48 -16.12 7.72
N TYR A 97 -9.65 -15.78 6.73
CA TYR A 97 -8.76 -16.71 6.05
C TYR A 97 -7.42 -16.04 5.78
N PHE A 98 -6.43 -16.78 5.32
CA PHE A 98 -5.07 -16.25 5.13
C PHE A 98 -4.56 -16.52 3.72
N VAL A 99 -3.83 -15.54 3.19
CA VAL A 99 -3.13 -15.60 1.91
C VAL A 99 -1.64 -15.46 2.17
N TYR A 100 -0.82 -16.30 1.54
CA TYR A 100 0.63 -16.11 1.53
C TYR A 100 0.97 -15.07 0.47
N SER A 101 1.43 -13.89 0.85
CA SER A 101 1.73 -12.82 -0.12
C SER A 101 2.86 -13.20 -1.09
N CYS A 102 3.78 -14.10 -0.71
CA CYS A 102 4.77 -14.66 -1.64
C CYS A 102 4.16 -15.62 -2.69
N TYR A 103 2.95 -16.12 -2.47
CA TYR A 103 2.20 -16.94 -3.42
C TYR A 103 1.29 -16.08 -4.30
N ASN A 104 0.55 -15.14 -3.69
CA ASN A 104 -0.24 -14.14 -4.38
C ASN A 104 -0.04 -12.75 -3.74
N GLN A 105 0.74 -11.89 -4.38
CA GLN A 105 1.03 -10.55 -3.88
C GLN A 105 -0.13 -9.58 -4.16
N ASP A 106 -0.78 -9.73 -5.32
CA ASP A 106 -1.89 -8.89 -5.74
C ASP A 106 -3.20 -9.48 -5.21
N GLN A 107 -3.63 -8.94 -4.07
CA GLN A 107 -4.74 -9.47 -3.29
C GLN A 107 -5.95 -8.56 -3.42
N ASP A 108 -7.14 -9.13 -3.29
CA ASP A 108 -8.39 -8.37 -3.24
C ASP A 108 -8.33 -7.34 -2.10
N LEU A 109 -8.29 -6.06 -2.49
CA LEU A 109 -8.11 -4.94 -1.58
C LEU A 109 -9.20 -4.90 -0.50
N ASP A 110 -10.42 -5.27 -0.89
CA ASP A 110 -11.59 -5.17 -0.03
C ASP A 110 -11.61 -6.26 1.05
N LYS A 111 -10.87 -7.35 0.85
CA LYS A 111 -10.77 -8.46 1.79
C LYS A 111 -9.60 -8.35 2.76
N VAL A 112 -8.59 -7.54 2.46
CA VAL A 112 -7.38 -7.39 3.31
C VAL A 112 -7.72 -6.79 4.68
N ASP A 113 -7.23 -7.42 5.75
CA ASP A 113 -7.25 -6.90 7.12
C ASP A 113 -6.00 -6.02 7.34
N PHE A 114 -6.16 -4.72 7.08
CA PHE A 114 -5.08 -3.73 7.22
C PHE A 114 -4.56 -3.57 8.67
N PRO A 115 -5.39 -3.61 9.72
CA PRO A 115 -4.89 -3.66 11.10
C PRO A 115 -3.94 -4.84 11.35
N HIS A 116 -4.29 -6.05 10.88
CA HIS A 116 -3.41 -7.20 10.96
C HIS A 116 -2.12 -6.99 10.16
N LEU A 117 -2.21 -6.49 8.92
CA LEU A 117 -1.04 -6.19 8.09
C LEU A 117 -0.10 -5.18 8.78
N ASN A 118 -0.64 -4.11 9.36
CA ASN A 118 0.14 -3.12 10.09
C ASN A 118 0.90 -3.75 11.28
N ALA A 119 0.24 -4.61 12.05
CA ALA A 119 0.86 -5.31 13.16
C ALA A 119 2.01 -6.23 12.68
N ARG A 120 1.82 -6.94 11.56
CA ARG A 120 2.86 -7.78 10.94
C ARG A 120 4.05 -6.96 10.46
N LEU A 121 3.81 -5.84 9.78
CA LEU A 121 4.86 -4.94 9.27
C LEU A 121 5.74 -4.38 10.39
N ARG A 122 5.18 -4.19 11.59
CA ARG A 122 5.89 -3.60 12.73
C ARG A 122 6.68 -4.61 13.55
N GLN A 123 6.64 -5.90 13.21
CA GLN A 123 7.30 -6.95 13.99
C GLN A 123 8.78 -6.70 14.24
N ASN A 124 9.47 -6.11 13.26
CA ASN A 124 10.91 -5.87 13.34
C ASN A 124 11.27 -4.43 13.72
N THR A 125 10.32 -3.61 14.20
CA THR A 125 10.54 -2.17 14.47
C THR A 125 11.75 -1.92 15.38
N VAL A 126 11.99 -2.75 16.41
CA VAL A 126 13.14 -2.58 17.31
C VAL A 126 14.45 -2.86 16.58
N GLN A 127 14.50 -3.95 15.81
CA GLN A 127 15.68 -4.33 15.04
C GLN A 127 15.99 -3.27 13.98
N GLU A 128 14.99 -2.81 13.24
CA GLU A 128 15.13 -1.75 12.24
C GLU A 128 15.72 -0.46 12.86
N LYS A 129 15.22 -0.04 14.03
CA LYS A 129 15.74 1.14 14.73
C LYS A 129 17.17 0.96 15.21
N LEU A 130 17.50 -0.19 15.79
CA LEU A 130 18.87 -0.47 16.26
C LEU A 130 19.86 -0.54 15.09
N SER A 131 19.48 -1.19 13.99
CA SER A 131 20.30 -1.26 12.77
C SER A 131 20.54 0.12 12.16
N ASN A 132 19.52 0.98 12.11
CA ASN A 132 19.68 2.35 11.63
C ASN A 132 20.60 3.18 12.54
N LEU A 133 20.44 3.11 13.85
CA LEU A 133 21.34 3.79 14.80
C LEU A 133 22.78 3.33 14.65
N TRP A 134 22.99 2.04 14.42
CA TRP A 134 24.32 1.49 14.19
C TRP A 134 24.92 2.00 12.86
N LEU A 135 24.12 2.04 11.79
CA LEU A 135 24.55 2.60 10.52
C LEU A 135 24.92 4.09 10.63
N ASP A 136 24.09 4.88 11.32
CA ASP A 136 24.36 6.30 11.56
C ASP A 136 25.69 6.51 12.31
N TYR A 137 25.94 5.68 13.32
CA TYR A 137 27.21 5.68 14.04
C TYR A 137 28.39 5.38 13.13
N LEU A 138 28.31 4.33 12.31
CA LEU A 138 29.38 3.96 11.37
C LEU A 138 29.66 5.06 10.34
N LEU A 139 28.61 5.69 9.80
CA LEU A 139 28.74 6.78 8.83
C LEU A 139 29.33 8.05 9.47
N ALA A 140 29.05 8.32 10.74
CA ALA A 140 29.67 9.42 11.48
C ALA A 140 31.17 9.18 11.71
N GLN A 141 31.56 7.95 12.10
CA GLN A 141 32.96 7.57 12.30
C GLN A 141 33.79 7.66 11.00
N GLN A 142 33.26 7.16 9.89
CA GLN A 142 33.95 7.23 8.60
C GLN A 142 34.23 8.68 8.16
N LYS A 143 33.29 9.61 8.40
CA LYS A 143 33.48 11.03 8.08
C LYS A 143 34.55 11.68 8.95
N SER A 144 34.62 11.33 10.24
CA SER A 144 35.68 11.82 11.11
C SER A 144 37.06 11.32 10.69
N GLU A 145 37.17 10.04 10.31
CA GLU A 145 38.43 9.47 9.81
C GLU A 145 38.86 10.06 8.47
N ALA A 146 37.92 10.33 7.56
CA ALA A 146 38.22 10.95 6.25
C ALA A 146 38.58 12.44 6.34
N SER A 147 38.30 13.09 7.48
CA SER A 147 38.61 14.51 7.72
C SER A 147 39.87 14.72 8.56
N ALA A 148 40.46 13.64 9.07
CA ALA A 148 41.71 13.61 9.83
C ALA A 148 42.90 13.26 8.93
#